data_AF-A0A2L1GQZ5-F1
#
_entry.id   AF-A0A2L1GQZ5-F1
#
_cell.length_a   1.000
_cell.length_b   1.000
_cell.length_c   1.000
_cell.angle_alpha   90.00
_cell.angle_beta   90.00
_cell.angle_gamma   90.00
#
_symmetry.space_group_name_H-M   'P 1'
#
loop_
_entity.id
_entity.type
_entity.pdbx_description
1 polymer ?
#
loop_
_entity_poly.entity_id
_entity_poly.type
_entity_poly.pdbx_seq_one_letter_code
_entity_poly.pdbx_strand_id
1 'polypeptide(L)'
;MKKLWYAMAAPMRAESGEITAKATVPGDSPWFAGHFPDAPVLPAVAQLNLLVQMLAQASGRPLCLRQASRFKFRQQVLPGAELELSARPDGADRYICHITENGQEVSGGTLVLADKQQDGNMSEQSPTTRRVAEIVINELKLEDVTPDSFDPDLDLVDEVGIDSMDLATIALVIRDEFGIRIDEDDYPKLTTLRIIADYIDQKRAGA
;
A
#
# COMPACT_ATOMS: atom_id res chain seq x y z
N MET A 1 3.65 13.80 9.32
CA MET A 1 2.35 13.12 9.05
C MET A 1 2.12 13.14 7.55
N LYS A 2 2.03 11.97 6.90
CA LYS A 2 1.69 11.89 5.47
C LYS A 2 0.28 12.44 5.26
N LYS A 3 0.11 13.40 4.36
CA LYS A 3 -1.21 13.92 3.97
C LYS A 3 -1.94 12.81 3.21
N LEU A 4 -3.13 12.42 3.66
CA LEU A 4 -3.98 11.45 2.95
C LEU A 4 -4.56 12.12 1.69
N TRP A 5 -4.78 11.32 0.63
CA TRP A 5 -5.38 11.79 -0.63
C TRP A 5 -6.90 11.99 -0.54
N TYR A 6 -7.49 11.65 0.61
CA TYR A 6 -8.90 11.84 0.97
C TYR A 6 -9.00 12.31 2.43
N ALA A 7 -10.14 12.91 2.78
CA ALA A 7 -10.57 13.10 4.16
C ALA A 7 -11.81 12.23 4.41
N MET A 8 -11.91 11.59 5.57
CA MET A 8 -13.04 10.74 5.92
C MET A 8 -13.42 10.96 7.39
N ALA A 9 -14.71 11.17 7.63
CA ALA A 9 -15.26 11.15 8.99
C ALA A 9 -15.22 9.73 9.55
N ALA A 10 -15.04 9.59 10.87
CA ALA A 10 -15.02 8.29 11.53
C ALA A 10 -16.26 7.47 11.14
N PRO A 11 -16.10 6.25 10.59
CA PRO A 11 -17.24 5.44 10.18
C PRO A 11 -18.14 5.10 11.36
N MET A 12 -19.45 5.19 11.13
CA MET A 12 -20.48 4.85 12.11
C MET A 12 -21.11 3.51 11.74
N ARG A 13 -21.26 2.63 12.73
CA ARG A 13 -21.96 1.36 12.59
C ARG A 13 -23.33 1.47 13.25
N ALA A 14 -24.40 1.25 12.49
CA ALA A 14 -25.76 1.15 13.00
C ALA A 14 -26.03 -0.21 13.65
N GLU A 15 -27.12 -0.32 14.42
CA GLU A 15 -27.57 -1.59 15.01
C GLU A 15 -27.87 -2.68 13.96
N SER A 16 -28.28 -2.27 12.76
CA SER A 16 -28.49 -3.15 11.60
C SER A 16 -27.19 -3.78 11.05
N GLY A 17 -26.03 -3.35 11.54
CA GLY A 17 -24.72 -3.74 11.03
C GLY A 17 -24.26 -2.89 9.83
N GLU A 18 -25.11 -2.01 9.29
CA GLU A 18 -24.75 -1.07 8.24
C GLU A 18 -23.67 -0.09 8.73
N ILE A 19 -22.69 0.15 7.87
CA ILE A 19 -21.56 1.04 8.12
C ILE A 19 -21.68 2.22 7.17
N THR A 20 -21.53 3.43 7.69
CA THR A 20 -21.60 4.66 6.89
C THR A 20 -20.46 5.61 7.26
N ALA A 21 -20.03 6.43 6.29
CA ALA A 21 -19.07 7.50 6.51
C ALA A 21 -19.28 8.63 5.49
N LYS A 22 -18.86 9.84 5.86
CA LYS A 22 -18.68 10.94 4.90
C LYS A 22 -17.22 11.00 4.48
N ALA A 23 -16.98 11.22 3.20
CA ALA A 23 -15.64 11.38 2.65
C ALA A 23 -15.58 12.57 1.69
N THR A 24 -14.44 13.23 1.64
CA THR A 24 -14.14 14.28 0.67
C THR A 24 -12.85 13.92 -0.03
N VAL A 25 -12.77 14.14 -1.33
CA VAL A 25 -11.51 14.02 -2.07
C VAL A 25 -11.02 15.43 -2.44
N PRO A 26 -9.97 15.94 -1.75
CA PRO A 26 -9.41 17.26 -2.04
C PRO A 26 -9.04 17.40 -3.52
N GLY A 27 -9.24 18.61 -4.07
CA GLY A 27 -8.94 18.84 -5.49
C GLY A 27 -7.46 18.77 -5.85
N ASP A 28 -6.57 18.88 -4.86
CA ASP A 28 -5.14 18.65 -5.00
C ASP A 28 -4.73 17.18 -4.81
N SER A 29 -5.69 16.26 -4.78
CA SER A 29 -5.43 14.82 -4.71
C SER A 29 -4.68 14.35 -5.97
N PRO A 30 -3.64 13.52 -5.82
CA PRO A 30 -2.88 12.99 -6.97
C PRO A 30 -3.74 12.13 -7.90
N TRP A 31 -4.90 11.64 -7.45
CA TRP A 31 -5.82 10.86 -8.27
C TRP A 31 -6.49 11.67 -9.39
N PHE A 32 -6.53 13.01 -9.27
CA PHE A 32 -7.02 13.88 -10.34
C PHE A 32 -5.91 14.27 -11.32
N ALA A 33 -4.65 14.11 -10.95
CA ALA A 33 -3.52 14.43 -11.82
C ALA A 33 -3.49 13.44 -12.99
N GLY A 34 -3.73 13.95 -14.20
CA GLY A 34 -3.71 13.15 -15.42
C GLY A 34 -4.97 12.32 -15.69
N HIS A 35 -6.03 12.45 -14.87
CA HIS A 35 -7.27 11.68 -15.06
C HIS A 35 -8.51 12.58 -15.00
N PHE A 36 -8.85 13.39 -16.01
CA PHE A 36 -8.11 13.71 -17.24
C PHE A 36 -7.56 15.15 -17.15
N PRO A 37 -6.47 15.51 -17.88
CA PRO A 37 -5.84 16.82 -17.76
C PRO A 37 -6.80 18.02 -17.83
N ASP A 38 -7.80 17.95 -18.72
CA ASP A 38 -8.78 19.02 -18.93
C ASP A 38 -10.15 18.74 -18.28
N ALA A 39 -10.33 17.54 -17.72
CA ALA A 39 -11.58 17.09 -17.11
C ALA A 39 -11.29 16.10 -15.95
N PRO A 40 -10.82 16.61 -14.80
CA PRO A 40 -10.43 15.77 -13.67
C PRO A 40 -11.64 15.02 -13.10
N VAL A 41 -11.50 13.71 -12.95
CA VAL A 41 -12.50 12.80 -12.41
C VAL A 41 -11.82 11.71 -11.59
N LEU A 42 -12.40 11.39 -10.44
CA LEU A 42 -11.86 10.36 -9.56
C LEU A 42 -12.04 8.98 -10.23
N PRO A 43 -10.95 8.23 -10.49
CA PRO A 43 -11.06 6.94 -11.15
C PRO A 43 -11.78 5.91 -10.27
N ALA A 44 -12.38 4.90 -10.92
CA ALA A 44 -13.12 3.83 -10.26
C ALA A 44 -12.31 3.14 -9.15
N VAL A 45 -11.01 2.92 -9.35
CA VAL A 45 -10.13 2.30 -8.34
C VAL A 45 -10.04 3.12 -7.06
N ALA A 46 -10.03 4.45 -7.14
CA ALA A 46 -10.00 5.32 -5.98
C ALA A 46 -11.35 5.31 -5.23
N GLN A 47 -12.47 5.27 -5.96
CA GLN A 47 -13.80 5.08 -5.37
C GLN A 47 -13.90 3.76 -4.60
N LEU A 48 -13.41 2.64 -5.18
CA LEU A 48 -13.34 1.36 -4.48
C LEU A 48 -12.45 1.43 -3.24
N ASN A 49 -11.32 2.15 -3.32
CA ASN A 49 -10.43 2.31 -2.18
C ASN A 49 -11.11 3.05 -1.02
N LEU A 50 -11.90 4.10 -1.27
CA LEU A 50 -12.67 4.78 -0.22
C LEU A 50 -13.57 3.82 0.57
N LEU A 51 -14.28 2.91 -0.12
CA LEU A 51 -15.11 1.89 0.54
C LEU A 51 -14.29 0.93 1.39
N VAL A 52 -13.13 0.47 0.88
CA VAL A 52 -12.21 -0.40 1.63
C VAL A 52 -11.65 0.32 2.86
N GLN A 53 -11.25 1.59 2.74
CA GLN A 53 -10.73 2.39 3.86
C GLN A 53 -11.80 2.59 4.94
N MET A 54 -13.04 2.90 4.55
CA MET A 54 -14.18 2.99 5.48
C MET A 54 -14.36 1.67 6.23
N LEU A 55 -14.36 0.53 5.52
CA LEU A 55 -14.55 -0.80 6.12
C LEU A 55 -13.38 -1.20 7.02
N ALA A 56 -12.14 -0.84 6.66
CA ALA A 56 -10.95 -1.08 7.48
C ALA A 56 -11.02 -0.27 8.78
N GLN A 57 -11.34 1.03 8.71
CA GLN A 57 -11.52 1.87 9.89
C GLN A 57 -12.67 1.38 10.79
N ALA A 58 -13.81 1.00 10.20
CA ALA A 58 -14.98 0.50 10.93
C ALA A 58 -14.77 -0.88 11.59
N SER A 59 -13.75 -1.62 11.16
CA SER A 59 -13.40 -2.94 11.70
C SER A 59 -12.15 -2.93 12.57
N GLY A 60 -11.39 -1.82 12.59
CA GLY A 60 -10.14 -1.70 13.35
C GLY A 60 -9.01 -2.60 12.85
N ARG A 61 -9.12 -3.14 11.63
CA ARG A 61 -8.14 -4.05 11.03
C ARG A 61 -7.88 -3.71 9.57
N PRO A 62 -6.66 -3.97 9.04
CA PRO A 62 -6.36 -3.70 7.65
C PRO A 62 -7.08 -4.71 6.74
N LEU A 63 -7.72 -4.21 5.68
CA LEU A 63 -8.47 -5.04 4.73
C LEU A 63 -7.88 -4.90 3.32
N CYS A 64 -7.97 -5.97 2.54
CA CYS A 64 -7.67 -5.96 1.11
C CYS A 64 -8.90 -6.36 0.29
N LEU A 65 -9.07 -5.73 -0.87
CA LEU A 65 -10.13 -6.06 -1.81
C LEU A 65 -9.77 -7.34 -2.57
N ARG A 66 -10.54 -8.41 -2.38
CA ARG A 66 -10.39 -9.67 -3.12
C ARG A 66 -11.17 -9.67 -4.41
N GLN A 67 -12.38 -9.12 -4.37
CA GLN A 67 -13.26 -9.07 -5.53
C GLN A 67 -14.20 -7.88 -5.44
N ALA A 68 -14.32 -7.14 -6.54
CA ALA A 68 -15.42 -6.22 -6.78
C ALA A 68 -16.30 -6.80 -7.89
N SER A 69 -17.61 -6.85 -7.67
CA SER A 69 -18.55 -7.37 -8.66
C SER A 69 -19.82 -6.55 -8.69
N ARG A 70 -20.48 -6.54 -9.87
CA ARG A 70 -21.73 -5.79 -10.10
C ARG A 70 -21.60 -4.29 -9.82
N PHE A 71 -20.38 -3.74 -9.90
CA PHE A 71 -20.16 -2.32 -9.74
C PHE A 71 -20.70 -1.55 -10.94
N LYS A 72 -21.56 -0.57 -10.67
CA LYS A 72 -22.05 0.39 -11.64
C LYS A 72 -21.55 1.77 -11.24
N PHE A 73 -20.94 2.49 -12.18
CA PHE A 73 -20.51 3.87 -12.01
C PHE A 73 -21.44 4.75 -12.81
N ARG A 74 -22.31 5.47 -12.12
CA ARG A 74 -23.41 6.25 -12.72
C ARG A 74 -23.09 7.73 -12.84
N GLN A 75 -22.22 8.24 -11.98
CA GLN A 75 -21.83 9.65 -11.95
C GLN A 75 -20.31 9.79 -11.84
N GLN A 76 -19.78 10.87 -12.42
CA GLN A 76 -18.39 11.28 -12.26
C GLN A 76 -18.21 11.97 -10.91
N VAL A 77 -17.13 11.64 -10.21
CA VAL A 77 -16.76 12.32 -8.96
C VAL A 77 -15.71 13.37 -9.30
N LEU A 78 -16.03 14.64 -9.05
CA LEU A 78 -15.16 15.76 -9.37
C LEU A 78 -14.25 16.15 -8.18
N PRO A 79 -13.19 16.95 -8.43
CA PRO A 79 -12.40 17.58 -7.38
C PRO A 79 -13.25 18.27 -6.31
N GLY A 80 -13.01 17.94 -5.04
CA GLY A 80 -13.73 18.53 -3.91
C GLY A 80 -15.10 17.92 -3.62
N ALA A 81 -15.51 16.87 -4.35
CA ALA A 81 -16.78 16.17 -4.12
C ALA A 81 -16.93 15.71 -2.66
N GLU A 82 -18.12 15.94 -2.11
CA GLU A 82 -18.55 15.43 -0.81
C GLU A 82 -19.38 14.17 -1.03
N LEU A 83 -18.85 13.04 -0.55
CA LEU A 83 -19.40 11.72 -0.79
C LEU A 83 -19.95 11.14 0.52
N GLU A 84 -21.09 10.47 0.42
CA GLU A 84 -21.57 9.56 1.46
C GLU A 84 -21.32 8.11 1.05
N LEU A 85 -20.64 7.37 1.91
CA LEU A 85 -20.31 5.96 1.73
C LEU A 85 -21.24 5.13 2.61
N SER A 86 -21.76 4.03 2.07
CA SER A 86 -22.49 3.03 2.85
C SER A 86 -22.06 1.62 2.47
N ALA A 87 -22.06 0.72 3.46
CA ALA A 87 -21.79 -0.69 3.29
C ALA A 87 -22.63 -1.53 4.23
N ARG A 88 -23.42 -2.45 3.68
CA ARG A 88 -24.21 -3.42 4.45
C ARG A 88 -23.56 -4.81 4.36
N PRO A 89 -23.31 -5.50 5.48
CA PRO A 89 -22.86 -6.88 5.48
C PRO A 89 -23.83 -7.81 4.73
N ASP A 90 -23.28 -8.72 3.95
CA ASP A 90 -24.00 -9.71 3.14
C ASP A 90 -23.24 -11.05 3.10
N GLY A 91 -22.65 -11.39 4.24
CA GLY A 91 -21.74 -12.52 4.44
C GLY A 91 -20.65 -12.19 5.45
N ALA A 92 -19.70 -13.11 5.65
CA ALA A 92 -18.58 -12.92 6.58
C ALA A 92 -17.57 -11.87 6.08
N ASP A 93 -17.32 -11.87 4.78
CA ASP A 93 -16.32 -11.06 4.07
C ASP A 93 -16.94 -10.17 2.98
N ARG A 94 -18.26 -10.28 2.78
CA ARG A 94 -18.98 -9.68 1.65
C ARG A 94 -19.83 -8.50 2.10
N TYR A 95 -19.78 -7.42 1.34
CA TYR A 95 -20.51 -6.17 1.59
C TYR A 95 -21.21 -5.68 0.33
N ILE A 96 -22.45 -5.25 0.47
CA ILE A 96 -23.16 -4.46 -0.55
C ILE A 96 -22.89 -2.99 -0.23
N CYS A 97 -22.27 -2.28 -1.18
CA CYS A 97 -21.73 -0.95 -0.96
C CYS A 97 -22.32 0.05 -1.95
N HIS A 98 -22.48 1.29 -1.48
CA HIS A 98 -22.88 2.43 -2.31
C HIS A 98 -22.04 3.66 -1.96
N ILE A 99 -21.83 4.50 -2.97
CA ILE A 99 -21.32 5.85 -2.86
C ILE A 99 -22.39 6.77 -3.41
N THR A 100 -22.78 7.77 -2.64
CA THR A 100 -23.69 8.83 -3.08
C THR A 100 -23.01 10.19 -3.01
N GLU A 101 -23.53 11.13 -3.78
CA GLU A 101 -23.22 12.56 -3.70
C GLU A 101 -24.54 13.30 -3.75
N ASN A 102 -24.83 14.11 -2.73
CA ASN A 102 -26.12 14.82 -2.61
C ASN A 102 -27.34 13.90 -2.72
N GLY A 103 -27.23 12.68 -2.19
CA GLY A 103 -28.28 11.65 -2.23
C GLY A 103 -28.49 10.97 -3.59
N GLN A 104 -27.70 11.28 -4.62
CA GLN A 104 -27.71 10.56 -5.90
C GLN A 104 -26.64 9.47 -5.91
N GLU A 105 -26.97 8.29 -6.46
CA GLU A 105 -26.01 7.19 -6.54
C GLU A 105 -24.90 7.49 -7.54
N VAL A 106 -23.67 7.60 -7.03
CA VAL A 106 -22.43 7.78 -7.81
C VAL A 106 -21.96 6.42 -8.31
N SER A 107 -21.78 5.47 -7.38
CA SER A 107 -21.39 4.11 -7.70
C SER A 107 -21.87 3.13 -6.65
N GLY A 108 -21.97 1.85 -7.01
CA GLY A 108 -22.39 0.83 -6.07
C GLY A 108 -22.26 -0.59 -6.63
N GLY A 109 -22.07 -1.55 -5.74
CA GLY A 109 -21.84 -2.95 -6.08
C GLY A 109 -21.50 -3.81 -4.85
N THR A 110 -20.94 -4.99 -5.09
CA THR A 110 -20.52 -5.91 -4.03
C THR A 110 -19.01 -5.98 -3.92
N LEU A 111 -18.49 -5.84 -2.71
CA LEU A 111 -17.09 -6.07 -2.36
C LEU A 111 -16.96 -7.36 -1.54
N VAL A 112 -15.92 -8.13 -1.82
CA VAL A 112 -15.43 -9.22 -0.96
C VAL A 112 -14.06 -8.81 -0.45
N LEU A 113 -13.91 -8.76 0.87
CA LEU A 113 -12.72 -8.27 1.56
C LEU A 113 -12.11 -9.36 2.42
N ALA A 114 -10.81 -9.54 2.34
CA ALA A 114 -10.08 -10.33 3.30
C ALA A 114 -9.35 -9.42 4.29
N ASP A 115 -8.91 -10.00 5.41
CA ASP A 115 -7.78 -9.40 6.11
C ASP A 115 -6.67 -9.17 5.10
N LYS A 116 -6.12 -7.95 5.12
CA LYS A 116 -4.79 -7.78 4.59
C LYS A 116 -3.92 -8.61 5.52
N GLN A 117 -3.68 -9.88 5.15
CA GLN A 117 -2.57 -10.63 5.72
C GLN A 117 -1.38 -9.68 5.63
N GLN A 118 -0.58 -9.62 6.70
CA GLN A 118 0.70 -8.93 6.64
C GLN A 118 1.62 -9.71 5.69
N ASP A 119 1.27 -9.74 4.40
CA ASP A 119 2.27 -9.71 3.35
C ASP A 119 2.78 -8.28 3.39
N GLY A 120 4.01 -8.13 3.89
CA GLY A 120 4.64 -6.86 4.18
C GLY A 120 4.69 -5.94 2.97
N ASN A 121 3.68 -5.07 2.82
CA ASN A 121 3.84 -3.82 2.10
C ASN A 121 2.74 -2.82 2.52
N MET A 122 3.03 -2.07 3.58
CA MET A 122 2.71 -0.65 3.63
C MET A 122 4.05 0.03 3.39
N SER A 123 4.09 0.99 2.48
CA SER A 123 5.22 1.85 2.15
C SER A 123 5.62 2.75 3.33
N GLU A 124 6.08 2.12 4.41
CA GLU A 124 7.16 2.58 5.26
C GLU A 124 8.23 1.50 5.11
N GLN A 125 9.37 1.86 4.52
CA GLN A 125 10.53 0.98 4.57
C GLN A 125 10.77 0.62 6.04
N SER A 126 10.96 -0.67 6.35
CA SER A 126 11.30 -1.03 7.73
C SER A 126 12.63 -0.34 8.07
N PRO A 127 12.91 -0.04 9.36
CA PRO A 127 14.21 0.50 9.75
C PRO A 127 15.37 -0.34 9.19
N THR A 128 15.19 -1.66 9.13
CA THR A 128 16.13 -2.60 8.50
C THR A 128 16.21 -2.39 6.98
N THR A 129 15.09 -2.31 6.25
CA THR A 129 15.09 -2.06 4.79
C THR A 129 15.79 -0.75 4.43
N ARG A 130 15.49 0.34 5.14
CA ARG A 130 16.17 1.62 4.93
C ARG A 130 17.67 1.48 5.14
N ARG A 131 18.08 0.76 6.18
CA ARG A 131 19.49 0.57 6.50
C ARG A 131 20.22 -0.29 5.46
N VAL A 132 19.57 -1.32 4.95
CA VAL A 132 20.09 -2.10 3.81
C VAL A 132 20.22 -1.22 2.57
N ALA A 133 19.26 -0.33 2.30
CA ALA A 133 19.37 0.65 1.22
C ALA A 133 20.61 1.54 1.39
N GLU A 134 20.87 2.06 2.59
CA GLU A 134 22.06 2.85 2.89
C GLU A 134 23.36 2.07 2.62
N ILE A 135 23.43 0.80 3.02
CA ILE A 135 24.60 -0.06 2.77
C ILE A 135 24.82 -0.24 1.27
N VAL A 136 23.78 -0.65 0.54
CA VAL A 136 23.86 -0.91 -0.90
C VAL A 136 24.28 0.35 -1.66
N ILE A 137 23.67 1.51 -1.36
CA ILE A 137 24.00 2.78 -2.01
C ILE A 137 25.46 3.17 -1.75
N ASN A 138 25.93 3.04 -0.51
CA ASN A 138 27.30 3.44 -0.14
C ASN A 138 28.36 2.49 -0.73
N GLU A 139 28.15 1.18 -0.64
CA GLU A 139 29.13 0.18 -1.08
C GLU A 139 29.25 0.15 -2.60
N LEU A 140 28.11 0.24 -3.30
CA LEU A 140 28.08 0.22 -4.76
C LEU A 140 28.22 1.61 -5.39
N LYS A 141 28.30 2.66 -4.55
CA LYS A 141 28.45 4.05 -4.97
C LYS A 141 27.38 4.47 -5.97
N LEU A 142 26.13 4.08 -5.69
CA LEU A 142 25.00 4.41 -6.57
C LEU A 142 24.74 5.92 -6.51
N GLU A 143 24.82 6.57 -7.67
CA GLU A 143 24.53 7.99 -7.84
C GLU A 143 23.02 8.18 -8.06
N ASP A 144 22.49 9.37 -7.75
CA ASP A 144 21.09 9.77 -7.98
C ASP A 144 19.99 8.98 -7.23
N VAL A 145 20.34 8.20 -6.20
CA VAL A 145 19.38 7.51 -5.35
C VAL A 145 19.63 7.78 -3.86
N THR A 146 18.54 7.81 -3.08
CA THR A 146 18.59 7.96 -1.62
C THR A 146 17.89 6.79 -0.95
N PRO A 147 18.16 6.47 0.33
CA PRO A 147 17.48 5.39 1.04
C PRO A 147 15.96 5.55 1.05
N ASP A 148 15.45 6.78 1.07
CA ASP A 148 14.02 7.09 1.02
C ASP A 148 13.38 6.90 -0.36
N SER A 149 14.16 7.04 -1.43
CA SER A 149 13.69 6.97 -2.81
C SER A 149 14.03 5.65 -3.50
N PHE A 150 14.86 4.80 -2.89
CA PHE A 150 15.22 3.50 -3.42
C PHE A 150 14.03 2.54 -3.31
N ASP A 151 13.55 2.00 -4.43
CA ASP A 151 12.44 1.04 -4.41
C ASP A 151 12.89 -0.29 -3.76
N PRO A 152 12.32 -0.68 -2.60
CA PRO A 152 12.78 -1.85 -1.88
C PRO A 152 12.48 -3.18 -2.58
N ASP A 153 11.58 -3.16 -3.56
CA ASP A 153 11.17 -4.33 -4.34
C ASP A 153 11.86 -4.36 -5.72
N LEU A 154 12.76 -3.40 -6.03
CA LEU A 154 13.60 -3.39 -7.23
C LEU A 154 14.57 -4.59 -7.23
N ASP A 155 14.65 -5.29 -8.35
CA ASP A 155 15.61 -6.38 -8.53
C ASP A 155 17.02 -5.82 -8.72
N LEU A 156 17.88 -6.04 -7.74
CA LEU A 156 19.23 -5.51 -7.73
C LEU A 156 20.15 -6.21 -8.74
N VAL A 157 19.89 -7.46 -9.08
CA VAL A 157 20.73 -8.21 -10.02
C VAL A 157 20.37 -7.81 -11.45
N ASP A 158 19.08 -7.85 -11.76
CA ASP A 158 18.60 -7.62 -13.13
C ASP A 158 18.54 -6.13 -13.49
N GLU A 159 18.12 -5.25 -12.56
CA GLU A 159 17.91 -3.82 -12.85
C GLU A 159 19.12 -2.95 -12.45
N VAL A 160 19.77 -3.25 -11.32
CA VAL A 160 20.95 -2.49 -10.85
C VAL A 160 22.25 -3.08 -11.41
N GLY A 161 22.26 -4.37 -11.77
CA GLY A 161 23.43 -5.05 -12.31
C GLY A 161 24.42 -5.52 -11.25
N ILE A 162 23.96 -5.74 -10.01
CA ILE A 162 24.79 -6.29 -8.92
C ILE A 162 25.27 -7.69 -9.29
N ASP A 163 26.56 -7.96 -9.08
CA ASP A 163 27.13 -9.29 -9.23
C ASP A 163 27.41 -10.02 -7.90
N SER A 164 28.00 -11.22 -7.97
CA SER A 164 28.32 -12.01 -6.76
C SER A 164 29.41 -11.39 -5.89
N MET A 165 30.34 -10.60 -6.44
CA MET A 165 31.35 -9.89 -5.66
C MET A 165 30.73 -8.71 -4.90
N ASP A 166 29.79 -8.02 -5.51
CA ASP A 166 29.01 -6.95 -4.88
C ASP A 166 28.16 -7.50 -3.73
N LEU A 167 27.45 -8.62 -3.94
CA LEU A 167 26.69 -9.30 -2.89
C LEU A 167 27.60 -9.77 -1.73
N ALA A 168 28.80 -10.28 -2.04
CA ALA A 168 29.78 -10.62 -1.01
C ALA A 168 30.20 -9.39 -0.19
N THR A 169 30.44 -8.26 -0.85
CA THR A 169 30.80 -6.99 -0.18
C THR A 169 29.69 -6.52 0.75
N ILE A 170 28.45 -6.49 0.25
CA ILE A 170 27.26 -6.14 1.05
C ILE A 170 27.10 -7.10 2.23
N ALA A 171 27.31 -8.41 2.02
CA ALA A 171 27.21 -9.43 3.07
C ALA A 171 28.28 -9.25 4.17
N LEU A 172 29.49 -8.80 3.82
CA LEU A 172 30.55 -8.50 4.80
C LEU A 172 30.15 -7.33 5.70
N VAL A 173 29.56 -6.27 5.12
CA VAL A 173 29.08 -5.09 5.85
C VAL A 173 27.89 -5.45 6.74
N ILE A 174 26.92 -6.21 6.21
CA ILE A 174 25.78 -6.69 6.99
C ILE A 174 26.24 -7.53 8.19
N ARG A 175 27.28 -8.35 8.01
CA ARG A 175 27.84 -9.14 9.11
C ARG A 175 28.44 -8.28 10.21
N ASP A 176 29.22 -7.26 9.84
CA ASP A 176 29.84 -6.36 10.81
C ASP A 176 28.77 -5.54 11.55
N GLU A 177 27.77 -5.06 10.83
CA GLU A 177 26.76 -4.17 11.38
C GLU A 177 25.67 -4.89 12.19
N PHE A 178 25.13 -5.98 11.66
CA PHE A 178 23.99 -6.70 12.27
C PHE A 178 24.42 -7.94 13.06
N GLY A 179 25.71 -8.31 13.02
CA GLY A 179 26.24 -9.48 13.72
C GLY A 179 25.79 -10.82 13.15
N ILE A 180 25.23 -10.86 11.94
CA ILE A 180 24.73 -12.09 11.29
C ILE A 180 25.70 -12.58 10.22
N ARG A 181 25.76 -13.89 10.00
CA ARG A 181 26.47 -14.45 8.83
C ARG A 181 25.45 -14.82 7.75
N ILE A 182 25.68 -14.32 6.55
CA ILE A 182 24.94 -14.71 5.33
C ILE A 182 25.76 -15.80 4.64
N ASP A 183 25.12 -16.92 4.32
CA ASP A 183 25.74 -18.00 3.55
C ASP A 183 25.84 -17.60 2.07
N GLU A 184 26.94 -17.96 1.41
CA GLU A 184 27.13 -17.69 -0.02
C GLU A 184 26.07 -18.42 -0.87
N ASP A 185 25.59 -19.57 -0.41
CA ASP A 185 24.49 -20.33 -1.04
C ASP A 185 23.15 -19.57 -1.03
N ASP A 186 23.01 -18.55 -0.17
CA ASP A 186 21.82 -17.71 -0.10
C ASP A 186 21.90 -16.49 -1.03
N TYR A 187 23.08 -16.11 -1.54
CA TYR A 187 23.25 -14.90 -2.37
C TYR A 187 22.28 -14.84 -3.56
N PRO A 188 22.05 -15.93 -4.33
CA PRO A 188 21.11 -15.89 -5.46
C PRO A 188 19.65 -15.62 -5.07
N LYS A 189 19.30 -15.72 -3.78
CA LYS A 189 17.95 -15.45 -3.27
C LYS A 189 17.79 -14.00 -2.81
N LEU A 190 18.90 -13.30 -2.56
CA LEU A 190 18.92 -11.95 -1.97
C LEU A 190 18.84 -10.86 -3.05
N THR A 191 17.81 -10.93 -3.89
CA THR A 191 17.72 -10.10 -5.10
C THR A 191 17.14 -8.71 -4.87
N THR A 192 16.47 -8.45 -3.74
CA THR A 192 15.88 -7.13 -3.44
C THR A 192 16.22 -6.66 -2.03
N LEU A 193 16.13 -5.34 -1.77
CA LEU A 193 16.35 -4.80 -0.42
C LEU A 193 15.38 -5.38 0.60
N ARG A 194 14.13 -5.63 0.17
CA ARG A 194 13.10 -6.29 1.01
C ARG A 194 13.57 -7.66 1.46
N ILE A 195 14.01 -8.50 0.53
CA ILE A 195 14.42 -9.88 0.82
C ILE A 195 15.64 -9.90 1.75
N ILE A 196 16.61 -9.01 1.51
CA ILE A 196 17.80 -8.86 2.36
C ILE A 196 17.39 -8.44 3.78
N ALA A 197 16.51 -7.45 3.92
CA ALA A 197 16.03 -6.99 5.21
C ALA A 197 15.28 -8.08 5.98
N ASP A 198 14.39 -8.80 5.30
CA ASP A 198 13.63 -9.90 5.90
C ASP A 198 14.56 -11.05 6.34
N TYR A 199 15.62 -11.35 5.56
CA TYR A 199 16.65 -12.33 5.94
C TYR A 199 17.37 -11.91 7.22
N ILE A 200 17.75 -10.63 7.32
CA ILE A 200 18.41 -10.08 8.51
C ILE A 200 17.50 -10.20 9.73
N ASP A 201 16.26 -9.74 9.61
CA ASP A 201 15.31 -9.72 10.72
C ASP A 201 15.00 -11.15 11.22
N GLN A 202 14.87 -12.12 10.30
CA GLN A 202 14.69 -13.53 10.65
C GLN A 202 15.90 -14.11 11.39
N LYS A 203 17.13 -13.85 10.92
CA LYS A 203 18.36 -14.34 11.57
C LYS A 203 18.53 -13.74 12.96
N ARG A 204 18.18 -12.46 13.15
CA ARG A 204 18.26 -11.78 14.45
C ARG A 204 17.20 -12.23 15.44
N ALA A 205 16.01 -12.61 14.98
CA ALA A 205 14.96 -13.14 15.84
C ALA A 205 15.23 -14.58 16.32
N GLY A 206 16.08 -15.32 15.59
CA GLY A 206 16.47 -16.69 15.92
C GLY A 206 17.83 -16.84 16.62
N ALA A 207 18.52 -15.73 16.94
CA ALA A 207 19.85 -15.69 17.55
C ALA A 207 19.81 -15.43 19.07
#